data_AF-A0A813DVJ6-F1
#
_entry.id   AF-A0A813DVJ6-F1
#
_cell.length_a   1.000
_cell.length_b   1.000
_cell.length_c   1.000
_cell.angle_alpha   90.00
_cell.angle_beta   90.00
_cell.angle_gamma   90.00
#
_symmetry.space_group_name_H-M   'P 1'
#
loop_
_entity.id
_entity.type
_entity.pdbx_description
1 polymer ?
#
loop_
_entity_poly.entity_id
_entity_poly.type
_entity_poly.pdbx_seq_one_letter_code
_entity_poly.pdbx_strand_id
1 'polypeptide(L)'
;MAAMAAIAEGCGRPELMRGMPNFRKETPPETATGSVNPVPASVQRNGVLPRNGHELARELKRQPTPQDKVLWLAEMGDDAYARIFRVELDCELLQTILAAMHSAICGNAAKEATEDESGEPAGCAAAAAARKTLGTLARACPKGLEFAAGFAGAKERSRAKALLRALEEQGGEESAAELGPVRRILLGDA
;
A
#
# COMPACT_ATOMS: atom_id res chain seq x y z
N MET A 1 -37.25 17.01 -69.87
CA MET A 1 -38.17 15.85 -69.84
C MET A 1 -38.02 15.20 -68.47
N ALA A 2 -39.14 15.03 -67.78
CA ALA A 2 -39.25 14.31 -66.51
C ALA A 2 -39.67 12.85 -66.77
N ALA A 3 -39.21 11.92 -65.94
CA ALA A 3 -39.83 10.62 -65.61
C ALA A 3 -39.19 10.15 -64.28
N MET A 4 -39.91 10.12 -63.15
CA MET A 4 -40.83 9.06 -62.68
C MET A 4 -40.09 7.73 -62.42
N ALA A 5 -39.88 7.35 -61.15
CA ALA A 5 -40.68 6.35 -60.38
C ALA A 5 -40.34 4.90 -60.79
N ALA A 6 -40.29 3.84 -59.97
CA ALA A 6 -40.65 3.57 -58.58
C ALA A 6 -40.16 2.14 -58.21
N ILE A 7 -39.96 1.89 -56.90
CA ILE A 7 -40.32 0.70 -56.08
C ILE A 7 -39.90 -0.72 -56.54
N ALA A 8 -39.19 -1.44 -55.65
CA ALA A 8 -39.56 -2.75 -55.05
C ALA A 8 -38.32 -3.42 -54.43
N GLU A 9 -38.34 -3.69 -53.10
CA GLU A 9 -38.35 -5.04 -52.51
C GLU A 9 -37.02 -5.83 -52.65
N GLY A 10 -36.41 -6.38 -51.61
CA GLY A 10 -37.06 -7.09 -50.53
C GLY A 10 -36.18 -7.25 -49.29
N CYS A 11 -36.91 -7.46 -48.19
CA CYS A 11 -36.44 -7.76 -46.86
C CYS A 11 -35.67 -9.09 -46.81
N GLY A 12 -34.59 -9.08 -46.03
CA GLY A 12 -33.98 -10.26 -45.42
C GLY A 12 -33.50 -9.93 -44.02
N ARG A 13 -34.39 -9.44 -43.14
CA ARG A 13 -34.09 -9.36 -41.70
C ARG A 13 -34.50 -10.68 -41.04
N PRO A 14 -33.58 -11.39 -40.38
CA PRO A 14 -33.85 -12.68 -39.77
C PRO A 14 -34.89 -12.56 -38.65
N GLU A 15 -35.81 -13.53 -38.60
CA GLU A 15 -37.00 -13.56 -37.72
C GLU A 15 -36.70 -13.59 -36.20
N LEU A 16 -35.44 -13.61 -35.78
CA LEU A 16 -35.06 -13.56 -34.36
C LEU A 16 -35.32 -12.20 -33.67
N MET A 17 -35.74 -11.17 -34.41
CA MET A 17 -35.91 -9.80 -33.91
C MET A 17 -37.38 -9.32 -33.90
N ARG A 18 -38.36 -10.23 -33.81
CA ARG A 18 -39.80 -9.87 -33.77
C ARG A 18 -40.37 -9.67 -32.36
N GLY A 19 -39.52 -9.52 -31.35
CA GLY A 19 -39.94 -9.48 -29.94
C GLY A 19 -39.51 -8.26 -29.12
N MET A 20 -38.80 -7.28 -29.69
CA MET A 20 -38.37 -6.09 -28.91
C MET A 20 -39.17 -4.85 -29.35
N PRO A 21 -39.95 -4.23 -28.44
CA PRO A 21 -40.66 -3.00 -28.74
C PRO A 21 -39.67 -1.86 -29.05
N ASN A 22 -40.04 -1.06 -30.05
CA ASN A 22 -39.31 0.10 -30.53
C ASN A 22 -38.91 1.05 -29.39
N PHE A 23 -37.61 1.21 -29.13
CA PHE A 23 -37.12 2.38 -28.41
C PHE A 23 -37.16 3.59 -29.35
N ARG A 24 -38.37 4.13 -29.54
CA ARG A 24 -38.52 5.53 -29.95
C ARG A 24 -37.89 6.38 -28.87
N LYS A 25 -37.06 7.31 -29.34
CA LYS A 25 -36.39 8.35 -28.57
C LYS A 25 -37.47 9.32 -28.05
N GLU A 26 -38.08 8.96 -26.93
CA GLU A 26 -38.94 9.85 -26.15
C GLU A 26 -38.16 10.27 -24.90
N THR A 27 -38.04 11.58 -24.73
CA THR A 27 -37.59 12.25 -23.51
C THR A 27 -38.26 11.65 -22.27
N PRO A 28 -37.53 11.19 -21.25
CA PRO A 28 -38.17 10.72 -20.03
C PRO A 28 -38.69 11.92 -19.20
N PRO A 29 -39.88 11.78 -18.60
CA PRO A 29 -40.41 12.71 -17.62
C PRO A 29 -39.65 12.60 -16.29
N GLU A 30 -39.59 13.73 -15.58
CA GLU A 30 -39.21 13.83 -14.18
C GLU A 30 -40.00 12.82 -13.34
N THR A 31 -39.37 11.74 -12.88
CA THR A 31 -39.68 10.96 -11.65
C THR A 31 -38.86 9.66 -11.62
N ALA A 32 -37.56 9.78 -11.38
CA ALA A 32 -36.74 8.67 -10.92
C ALA A 32 -35.61 9.22 -10.05
N THR A 33 -35.92 9.56 -8.80
CA THR A 33 -34.94 9.85 -7.76
C THR A 33 -34.27 8.56 -7.28
N GLY A 34 -33.69 7.80 -8.20
CA GLY A 34 -32.60 6.88 -7.91
C GLY A 34 -31.29 7.67 -7.94
N SER A 35 -31.14 8.63 -7.02
CA SER A 35 -29.91 9.37 -6.82
C SER A 35 -28.87 8.40 -6.28
N VAL A 36 -28.19 7.67 -7.18
CA VAL A 36 -26.94 7.03 -6.86
C VAL A 36 -25.94 8.17 -6.76
N ASN A 37 -25.89 8.78 -5.58
CA ASN A 37 -24.91 9.78 -5.23
C ASN A 37 -23.54 9.17 -5.61
N PRO A 38 -22.80 9.73 -6.58
CA PRO A 38 -21.45 9.28 -6.82
C PRO A 38 -20.71 9.56 -5.53
N VAL A 39 -20.48 8.51 -4.72
CA VAL A 39 -19.70 8.65 -3.49
C VAL A 39 -18.41 9.32 -3.93
N PRO A 40 -18.12 10.55 -3.49
CA PRO A 40 -16.86 11.17 -3.85
C PRO A 40 -15.78 10.19 -3.41
N ALA A 41 -14.90 9.80 -4.32
CA ALA A 41 -13.77 8.89 -4.08
C ALA A 41 -12.76 9.40 -3.02
N SER A 42 -13.17 10.41 -2.25
CA SER A 42 -12.39 11.26 -1.38
C SER A 42 -13.07 11.49 -0.03
N VAL A 43 -13.94 10.59 0.44
CA VAL A 43 -14.21 10.48 1.89
C VAL A 43 -13.03 9.72 2.52
N GLN A 44 -11.86 10.36 2.51
CA GLN A 44 -10.64 9.81 3.11
C GLN A 44 -10.73 10.03 4.62
N ARG A 45 -10.87 8.93 5.36
CA ARG A 45 -10.87 8.97 6.81
C ARG A 45 -9.42 9.07 7.29
N ASN A 46 -8.88 10.28 7.32
CA ASN A 46 -7.60 10.54 7.96
C ASN A 46 -7.65 10.01 9.40
N GLY A 47 -6.69 9.17 9.78
CA GLY A 47 -6.59 8.58 11.12
C GLY A 47 -7.27 7.22 11.32
N VAL A 48 -7.87 6.60 10.31
CA VAL A 48 -8.36 5.22 10.41
C VAL A 48 -7.26 4.25 10.01
N LEU A 49 -6.95 3.29 10.89
CA LEU A 49 -5.99 2.23 10.60
C LEU A 49 -6.37 1.46 9.33
N PRO A 50 -5.40 1.14 8.45
CA PRO A 50 -5.67 0.43 7.21
C PRO A 50 -6.28 -0.95 7.49
N ARG A 51 -7.24 -1.36 6.66
CA ARG A 51 -7.94 -2.64 6.83
C ARG A 51 -7.27 -3.79 6.09
N ASN A 52 -6.49 -3.49 5.07
CA ASN A 52 -5.83 -4.46 4.19
C ASN A 52 -4.51 -3.90 3.64
N GLY A 53 -3.70 -4.77 3.03
CA GLY A 53 -2.38 -4.41 2.51
C GLY A 53 -2.40 -3.34 1.41
N HIS A 54 -3.46 -3.28 0.60
CA HIS A 54 -3.59 -2.25 -0.44
C HIS A 54 -3.88 -0.86 0.14
N GLU A 55 -4.72 -0.77 1.17
CA GLU A 55 -4.93 0.47 1.92
C GLU A 55 -3.63 0.92 2.57
N LEU A 56 -2.89 -0.01 3.20
CA LEU A 56 -1.58 0.30 3.78
C LEU A 56 -0.60 0.85 2.74
N ALA A 57 -0.52 0.23 1.56
CA ALA A 57 0.35 0.71 0.49
C ALA A 57 -0.03 2.11 -0.02
N ARG A 58 -1.34 2.44 -0.01
CA ARG A 58 -1.82 3.79 -0.38
C ARG A 58 -1.48 4.81 0.69
N GLU A 59 -1.72 4.52 1.96
CA GLU A 59 -1.39 5.43 3.06
C GLU A 59 0.14 5.65 3.15
N LEU A 60 0.94 4.60 2.96
CA LEU A 60 2.40 4.70 2.95
C LEU A 60 2.92 5.65 1.85
N LYS A 61 2.20 5.75 0.72
CA LYS A 61 2.53 6.70 -0.36
C LYS A 61 2.10 8.14 -0.05
N ARG A 62 1.13 8.34 0.86
CA ARG A 62 0.68 9.67 1.29
C ARG A 62 1.64 10.34 2.27
N GLN A 63 2.40 9.54 3.02
CA GLN A 63 3.38 10.07 3.95
C GLN A 63 4.51 10.79 3.19
N PRO A 64 4.81 12.06 3.54
CA PRO A 64 5.67 12.91 2.73
C PRO A 64 7.15 12.53 2.89
N THR A 65 7.60 12.19 4.09
CA THR A 65 9.00 11.84 4.35
C THR A 65 9.17 10.34 4.66
N PRO A 66 10.36 9.77 4.41
CA PRO A 66 10.70 8.42 4.87
C PRO A 66 10.56 8.25 6.39
N GLN A 67 10.85 9.29 7.16
CA GLN A 67 10.74 9.29 8.62
C GLN A 67 9.27 9.16 9.05
N ASP A 68 8.37 9.95 8.47
CA ASP A 68 6.93 9.89 8.78
C ASP A 68 6.35 8.52 8.46
N LYS A 69 6.82 7.88 7.37
CA LYS A 69 6.43 6.52 7.02
C LYS A 69 6.75 5.53 8.13
N VAL A 70 7.97 5.61 8.68
CA VAL A 70 8.44 4.68 9.71
C VAL A 70 7.74 4.93 11.04
N LEU A 71 7.55 6.20 11.42
CA LEU A 71 6.81 6.57 12.63
C LEU A 71 5.36 6.11 12.55
N TRP A 72 4.68 6.38 11.43
CA TRP A 72 3.30 5.93 11.20
C TRP A 72 3.16 4.39 11.23
N LEU A 73 4.12 3.65 10.67
CA LEU A 73 4.12 2.19 10.76
C LEU A 73 4.27 1.69 12.21
N ALA A 74 5.00 2.41 13.06
CA ALA A 74 5.18 2.05 14.46
C ALA A 74 3.98 2.40 15.35
N GLU A 75 3.11 3.31 14.92
CA GLU A 75 1.83 3.59 15.57
C GLU A 75 0.82 2.45 15.39
N MET A 76 0.98 1.66 14.32
CA MET A 76 0.17 0.47 14.11
C MET A 76 0.50 -0.58 15.19
N GLY A 77 -0.51 -0.99 15.96
CA GLY A 77 -0.36 -2.07 16.94
C GLY A 77 -0.24 -3.46 16.28
N ASP A 78 0.24 -4.44 17.06
CA ASP A 78 0.44 -5.83 16.62
C ASP A 78 -0.83 -6.45 16.01
N ASP A 79 -2.01 -6.16 16.58
CA ASP A 79 -3.31 -6.62 16.07
C ASP A 79 -3.63 -6.10 14.68
N ALA A 80 -3.16 -4.89 14.33
CA ALA A 80 -3.37 -4.31 13.01
C ALA A 80 -2.56 -5.08 11.96
N TYR A 81 -1.28 -5.36 12.25
CA TYR A 81 -0.42 -6.16 11.38
C TYR A 81 -0.98 -7.56 11.14
N ALA A 82 -1.40 -8.25 12.21
CA ALA A 82 -2.00 -9.57 12.10
C ALA A 82 -3.30 -9.58 11.27
N ARG A 83 -4.10 -8.51 11.36
CA ARG A 83 -5.34 -8.37 10.59
C ARG A 83 -5.08 -8.05 9.12
N ILE A 84 -4.17 -7.11 8.84
CA ILE A 84 -3.86 -6.61 7.50
C ILE A 84 -3.17 -7.70 6.68
N PHE A 85 -2.19 -8.39 7.28
CA PHE A 85 -1.36 -9.41 6.63
C PHE A 85 -1.80 -10.83 6.98
N ARG A 86 -3.08 -11.00 7.34
CA ARG A 86 -3.65 -12.32 7.68
C ARG A 86 -3.49 -13.34 6.56
N VAL A 87 -3.63 -12.87 5.31
CA VAL A 87 -3.59 -13.72 4.12
C VAL A 87 -2.17 -13.78 3.59
N GLU A 88 -1.59 -12.63 3.27
CA GLU A 88 -0.25 -12.53 2.70
C GLU A 88 0.35 -11.15 2.98
N LEU A 89 1.69 -11.11 2.98
CA LEU A 89 2.45 -9.87 2.90
C LEU A 89 3.03 -9.80 1.49
N ASP A 90 2.64 -8.77 0.74
CA ASP A 90 3.13 -8.54 -0.62
C ASP A 90 4.63 -8.19 -0.60
N CYS A 91 5.39 -8.75 -1.54
CA CYS A 91 6.84 -8.57 -1.58
C CYS A 91 7.23 -7.13 -1.94
N GLU A 92 6.55 -6.50 -2.91
CA GLU A 92 6.79 -5.11 -3.31
C GLU A 92 6.49 -4.15 -2.16
N LEU A 93 5.43 -4.43 -1.39
CA LEU A 93 5.11 -3.68 -0.19
C LEU A 93 6.20 -3.81 0.87
N LEU A 94 6.67 -5.03 1.16
CA LEU A 94 7.79 -5.23 2.08
C LEU A 94 9.03 -4.47 1.61
N GLN A 95 9.37 -4.54 0.32
CA GLN A 95 10.53 -3.81 -0.22
C GLN A 95 10.37 -2.29 -0.12
N THR A 96 9.15 -1.79 -0.27
CA THR A 96 8.82 -0.36 -0.10
C THR A 96 9.01 0.07 1.35
N ILE A 97 8.56 -0.76 2.31
CA ILE A 97 8.74 -0.51 3.76
C ILE A 97 10.23 -0.49 4.10
N LEU A 98 11.00 -1.51 3.67
CA LEU A 98 12.44 -1.59 3.92
C LEU A 98 13.21 -0.45 3.24
N ALA A 99 12.79 0.00 2.06
CA ALA A 99 13.35 1.17 1.40
C ALA A 99 13.11 2.46 2.17
N ALA A 100 11.91 2.64 2.74
CA ALA A 100 11.58 3.80 3.58
C ALA A 100 12.42 3.79 4.87
N MET A 101 12.49 2.66 5.56
CA MET A 101 13.33 2.49 6.76
C MET A 101 14.81 2.76 6.47
N HIS A 102 15.35 2.15 5.42
CA HIS A 102 16.74 2.39 5.02
C HIS A 102 16.98 3.87 4.67
N SER A 103 16.04 4.54 4.00
CA SER A 103 16.17 5.97 3.68
C SER A 103 16.10 6.85 4.93
N ALA A 104 15.28 6.48 5.92
CA ALA A 104 15.14 7.22 7.17
C ALA A 104 16.36 7.08 8.10
N ILE A 105 17.01 5.91 8.09
CA ILE A 105 18.08 5.55 9.04
C ILE A 105 19.47 5.67 8.41
N CYS A 106 19.62 5.16 7.18
CA CYS A 106 20.90 5.09 6.46
C CYS A 106 21.02 6.17 5.37
N GLY A 107 19.92 6.81 4.98
CA GLY A 107 19.96 7.97 4.10
C GLY A 107 20.68 9.11 4.80
N ASN A 108 21.67 9.71 4.13
CA ASN A 108 22.50 10.77 4.68
C ASN A 108 21.69 11.78 5.51
N ALA A 109 22.21 12.10 6.68
CA ALA A 109 21.91 13.26 7.52
C ALA A 109 22.16 14.60 6.78
N ALA A 110 21.56 14.81 5.60
CA ALA A 110 21.90 15.90 4.71
C ALA A 110 20.65 16.41 3.96
N LYS A 111 19.75 17.07 4.70
CA LYS A 111 19.45 18.50 4.48
C LYS A 111 18.21 18.92 5.27
N GLU A 112 18.48 19.82 6.21
CA GLU A 112 17.65 20.93 6.62
C GLU A 112 16.46 20.66 7.55
N ALA A 113 16.69 21.10 8.79
CA ALA A 113 15.83 22.00 9.55
C ALA A 113 14.47 21.46 9.98
N THR A 114 14.44 20.85 11.15
CA THR A 114 13.76 21.54 12.25
C THR A 114 14.57 21.28 13.51
N GLU A 115 15.35 22.29 13.92
CA GLU A 115 15.72 22.42 15.33
C GLU A 115 14.42 22.72 16.07
N ASP A 116 13.59 21.70 16.29
CA ASP A 116 12.53 21.80 17.27
C ASP A 116 13.18 21.79 18.65
N GLU A 117 12.73 22.70 19.51
CA GLU A 117 13.18 22.94 20.89
C GLU A 117 12.90 21.77 21.85
N SER A 118 13.25 20.55 21.44
CA SER A 118 12.99 19.32 22.18
C SER A 118 14.06 18.25 21.95
N GLY A 119 15.33 18.65 21.71
CA GLY A 119 16.54 17.93 22.16
C GLY A 119 16.75 16.44 21.83
N GLU A 120 15.89 15.78 21.05
CA GLU A 120 15.99 14.37 20.70
C GLU A 120 16.46 14.26 19.24
N PRO A 121 17.54 13.52 18.96
CA PRO A 121 17.98 13.33 17.58
C PRO A 121 16.90 12.56 16.82
N ALA A 122 16.23 13.20 15.86
CA ALA A 122 15.14 12.64 15.06
C ALA A 122 15.46 11.26 14.41
N GLY A 123 16.75 10.94 14.21
CA GLY A 123 17.21 9.62 13.78
C GLY A 123 16.95 8.50 14.80
N CYS A 124 17.03 8.78 16.10
CA CYS A 124 16.81 7.80 17.17
C CYS A 124 15.35 7.32 17.22
N ALA A 125 14.40 8.25 17.10
CA ALA A 125 12.98 7.93 17.07
C ALA A 125 12.60 7.06 15.85
N ALA A 126 13.12 7.39 14.67
CA ALA A 126 12.91 6.59 13.46
C ALA A 126 13.52 5.18 13.58
N ALA A 127 14.70 5.05 14.18
CA ALA A 127 15.33 3.75 14.40
C ALA A 127 14.55 2.89 15.41
N ALA A 128 14.10 3.47 16.52
CA ALA A 128 13.23 2.78 17.48
C ALA A 128 11.91 2.32 16.85
N ALA A 129 11.28 3.19 16.05
CA ALA A 129 10.07 2.89 15.30
C ALA A 129 10.29 1.77 14.27
N ALA A 130 11.42 1.76 13.56
CA ALA A 130 11.76 0.70 12.63
C ALA A 130 11.99 -0.65 13.34
N ARG A 131 12.72 -0.67 14.47
CA ARG A 131 12.91 -1.88 15.28
C ARG A 131 11.57 -2.45 15.74
N LYS A 132 10.72 -1.58 16.32
CA LYS A 132 9.37 -1.96 16.76
C LYS A 132 8.57 -2.56 15.59
N THR A 133 8.55 -1.88 14.44
CA THR A 133 7.81 -2.33 13.26
C THR A 133 8.29 -3.70 12.76
N LEU A 134 9.61 -3.87 12.62
CA LEU A 134 10.19 -5.14 12.16
C LEU A 134 9.95 -6.27 13.16
N GLY A 135 10.11 -6.01 14.46
CA GLY A 135 9.80 -6.96 15.53
C GLY A 135 8.33 -7.36 15.52
N THR A 136 7.42 -6.40 15.39
CA THR A 136 5.98 -6.66 15.27
C THR A 136 5.67 -7.47 14.02
N LEU A 137 6.24 -7.16 12.85
CA LEU A 137 6.04 -7.95 11.62
C LEU A 137 6.52 -9.40 11.79
N ALA A 138 7.68 -9.61 12.41
CA ALA A 138 8.21 -10.95 12.65
C ALA A 138 7.34 -11.77 13.63
N ARG A 139 6.75 -11.13 14.64
CA ARG A 139 5.85 -11.80 15.60
C ARG A 139 4.45 -12.03 15.05
N ALA A 140 3.85 -11.01 14.43
CA ALA A 140 2.45 -11.02 13.99
C ALA A 140 2.25 -11.80 12.68
N CYS A 141 3.22 -11.75 11.77
CA CYS A 141 3.10 -12.38 10.45
C CYS A 141 4.41 -13.06 9.98
N PRO A 142 4.96 -14.04 10.73
CA PRO A 142 6.22 -14.69 10.40
C PRO A 142 6.22 -15.36 9.02
N LYS A 143 5.14 -16.09 8.68
CA LYS A 143 5.00 -16.78 7.39
C LYS A 143 4.90 -15.80 6.21
N GLY A 144 4.16 -14.71 6.40
CA GLY A 144 4.04 -13.67 5.38
C GLY A 144 5.37 -12.96 5.14
N LEU A 145 6.10 -12.68 6.22
CA LEU A 145 7.44 -12.09 6.15
C LEU A 145 8.44 -13.01 5.45
N GLU A 146 8.45 -14.31 5.78
CA GLU A 146 9.31 -15.31 5.15
C GLU A 146 9.01 -15.46 3.66
N PHE A 147 7.73 -15.55 3.29
CA PHE A 147 7.32 -15.62 1.90
C PHE A 147 7.77 -14.37 1.13
N ALA A 148 7.47 -13.17 1.64
CA ALA A 148 7.85 -11.91 1.00
C ALA A 148 9.37 -11.73 0.89
N ALA A 149 10.12 -12.13 1.92
CA ALA A 149 11.58 -12.10 1.93
C ALA A 149 12.19 -13.07 0.91
N GLY A 150 11.53 -14.20 0.63
CA GLY A 150 11.95 -15.16 -0.39
C GLY A 150 12.06 -14.58 -1.80
N PHE A 151 11.31 -13.52 -2.11
CA PHE A 151 11.37 -12.81 -3.40
C PHE A 151 12.43 -11.70 -3.45
N ALA A 152 13.15 -11.43 -2.35
CA ALA A 152 14.15 -10.38 -2.30
C ALA A 152 15.36 -10.71 -3.19
N GLY A 153 15.69 -9.81 -4.11
CA GLY A 153 16.91 -9.87 -4.91
C GLY A 153 18.17 -9.56 -4.10
N ALA A 154 19.33 -9.61 -4.78
CA ALA A 154 20.61 -9.30 -4.13
C ALA A 154 20.69 -7.85 -3.62
N LYS A 155 20.08 -6.91 -4.34
CA LYS A 155 20.05 -5.49 -3.97
C LYS A 155 19.19 -5.26 -2.73
N GLU A 156 18.04 -5.91 -2.66
CA GLU A 156 17.09 -5.85 -1.55
C GLU A 156 17.70 -6.45 -0.28
N ARG A 157 18.35 -7.62 -0.41
CA ARG A 157 19.08 -8.26 0.71
C ARG A 157 20.24 -7.40 1.21
N SER A 158 20.99 -6.77 0.32
CA SER A 158 22.06 -5.84 0.70
C SER A 158 21.51 -4.64 1.48
N ARG A 159 20.37 -4.07 1.03
CA ARG A 159 19.68 -2.99 1.73
C ARG A 159 19.20 -3.43 3.12
N ALA A 160 18.56 -4.59 3.22
CA ALA A 160 18.10 -5.15 4.49
C ALA A 160 19.27 -5.36 5.46
N LYS A 161 20.39 -5.89 4.97
CA LYS A 161 21.62 -6.07 5.76
C LYS A 161 22.18 -4.74 6.27
N ALA A 162 22.26 -3.72 5.42
CA ALA A 162 22.73 -2.39 5.81
C ALA A 162 21.80 -1.74 6.85
N LEU A 163 20.48 -1.89 6.67
CA LEU A 163 19.48 -1.40 7.62
C LEU A 163 19.60 -2.08 8.99
N LEU A 164 19.65 -3.41 9.03
CA LEU A 164 19.76 -4.17 10.29
C LEU A 164 21.03 -3.80 11.05
N ARG A 165 22.16 -3.68 10.35
CA ARG A 165 23.41 -3.24 10.97
C ARG A 165 23.29 -1.84 11.59
N ALA A 166 22.69 -0.89 10.88
CA ALA A 166 22.50 0.46 11.40
C ALA A 166 21.57 0.48 12.64
N LEU A 167 20.54 -0.38 12.66
CA LEU A 167 19.64 -0.51 13.80
C LEU A 167 20.30 -1.15 15.03
N GLU A 168 21.16 -2.15 14.82
CA GLU A 168 21.97 -2.78 15.88
C GLU A 168 22.97 -1.77 16.46
N GLU A 169 23.68 -1.02 15.61
CA GLU A 169 24.65 0.01 16.03
C GLU A 169 23.99 1.14 16.85
N GLN A 170 22.77 1.54 16.52
CA GLN A 170 22.03 2.58 17.27
C GLN A 170 21.31 2.06 18.52
N GLY A 171 21.10 0.75 18.62
CA GLY A 171 20.22 0.14 19.62
C GLY A 171 20.91 -0.75 20.67
N GLY A 172 22.23 -0.98 20.52
CA GLY A 172 23.01 -1.78 21.47
C GLY A 172 22.64 -3.27 21.48
N GLU A 173 23.05 -3.98 22.54
CA GLU A 173 22.88 -5.43 22.65
C GLU A 173 21.42 -5.89 22.70
N GLU A 174 20.53 -5.12 23.34
CA GLU A 174 19.11 -5.46 23.44
C GLU A 174 18.44 -5.48 22.06
N SER A 175 18.83 -4.55 21.19
CA SER A 175 18.32 -4.48 19.82
C SER A 175 18.78 -5.65 18.95
N ALA A 176 19.98 -6.19 19.19
CA ALA A 176 20.47 -7.37 18.48
C ALA A 176 19.63 -8.62 18.80
N ALA A 177 19.18 -8.77 20.05
CA ALA A 177 18.30 -9.86 20.45
C ALA A 177 16.90 -9.74 19.81
N GLU A 178 16.32 -8.54 19.78
CA GLU A 178 15.01 -8.28 19.17
C GLU A 178 15.01 -8.49 17.65
N LEU A 179 16.11 -8.11 16.98
CA LEU A 179 16.26 -8.22 15.53
C LEU A 179 16.71 -9.61 15.07
N GLY A 180 17.11 -10.51 15.98
CA GLY A 180 17.55 -11.86 15.64
C GLY A 180 16.57 -12.65 14.74
N PRO A 181 15.27 -12.74 15.10
CA PRO A 181 14.27 -13.38 14.24
C PRO A 181 14.11 -12.68 12.88
N VAL A 182 14.14 -11.35 12.86
CA VAL A 182 14.02 -10.55 11.63
C VAL A 182 15.21 -10.83 10.71
N ARG A 183 16.42 -10.86 11.27
CA ARG A 183 17.65 -11.13 10.53
C ARG A 183 17.64 -12.51 9.89
N ARG A 184 17.23 -13.54 10.64
CA ARG A 184 17.08 -14.90 10.11
C ARG A 184 16.13 -14.94 8.91
N ILE A 185 15.00 -14.25 9.02
CA ILE A 185 13.98 -14.24 7.96
C ILE A 185 14.44 -13.44 6.73
N LEU A 186 14.97 -12.23 6.93
CA LEU A 186 15.32 -11.32 5.82
C LEU A 186 16.62 -11.70 5.10
N LEU A 187 17.60 -12.26 5.81
CA LEU A 187 18.91 -12.59 5.26
C LEU A 187 19.10 -14.09 4.99
N GLY A 188 18.29 -14.95 5.60
CA GLY A 188 18.49 -16.40 5.55
C GLY A 188 19.69 -16.88 6.37
N ASP A 189 20.25 -16.03 7.24
CA ASP A 189 21.30 -16.41 8.18
C ASP A 189 20.65 -17.28 9.28
N ALA A 190 20.81 -18.60 9.17
CA ALA A 190 20.38 -19.58 10.17
C ALA A 190 21.42 -19.73 11.29
#